data_AF-A0A813F9B8-F1
#
_entry.id   AF-A0A813F9B8-F1
#
_cell.length_a   1.000
_cell.length_b   1.000
_cell.length_c   1.000
_cell.angle_alpha   90.00
_cell.angle_beta   90.00
_cell.angle_gamma   90.00
#
_symmetry.space_group_name_H-M   'P 1'
#
loop_
_entity.id
_entity.type
_entity.pdbx_description
1 polymer ?
#
loop_
_entity_poly.entity_id
_entity_poly.type
_entity_poly.pdbx_seq_one_letter_code
_entity_poly.pdbx_strand_id
1 'polypeptide(L)'
;AYALHCEGSTREAIVEAESQLGKRDMALPFASALVFFHSKCASVDQEAVRNLTMRTQTEMHGAPETSKVLAVRFLTLAGELDKAREFLSALEGVNSAPVNVARGWLEFNAGKKAAAAGGKAGNTYLDKCAGFFDAASGSGAELDNLDALMGKAKVLEGKRQWAQALDALNKVIVMHSWFLP
;
A
#
# COMPACT_ATOMS: atom_id res chain seq x y z
N ALA A 1 -10.59 -2.89 -9.54
CA ALA A 1 -9.54 -2.81 -10.58
C ALA A 1 -8.34 -3.72 -10.30
N TYR A 2 -7.57 -3.52 -9.21
CA TYR A 2 -6.37 -4.37 -8.96
C TYR A 2 -6.69 -5.86 -8.77
N ALA A 3 -7.79 -6.19 -8.07
CA ALA A 3 -8.25 -7.57 -7.95
C ALA A 3 -8.54 -8.23 -9.31
N LEU A 4 -9.26 -7.54 -10.21
CA LEU A 4 -9.51 -8.01 -11.58
C LEU A 4 -8.20 -8.29 -12.33
N HIS A 5 -7.18 -7.44 -12.16
CA HIS A 5 -5.87 -7.70 -12.73
C HIS A 5 -5.23 -8.97 -12.16
N CYS A 6 -5.27 -9.17 -10.84
CA CYS A 6 -4.76 -10.39 -10.18
C CYS A 6 -5.49 -11.66 -10.64
N GLU A 7 -6.77 -11.55 -11.01
CA GLU A 7 -7.58 -12.64 -11.58
C GLU A 7 -7.28 -12.91 -13.07
N GLY A 8 -6.43 -12.09 -13.71
CA GLY A 8 -6.05 -12.21 -15.11
C GLY A 8 -6.85 -11.29 -16.06
N SER A 9 -7.93 -10.66 -15.57
CA SER A 9 -8.78 -9.74 -16.32
C SER A 9 -8.18 -8.32 -16.41
N THR A 10 -6.95 -8.21 -16.93
CA THR A 10 -6.22 -6.93 -17.02
C THR A 10 -6.96 -5.87 -17.85
N ARG A 11 -7.67 -6.29 -18.91
CA ARG A 11 -8.46 -5.35 -19.73
C ARG A 11 -9.64 -4.75 -18.97
N GLU A 12 -10.34 -5.55 -18.17
CA GLU A 12 -11.45 -5.07 -17.34
C GLU A 12 -10.92 -4.15 -16.22
N ALA A 13 -9.75 -4.48 -15.65
CA ALA A 13 -9.07 -3.61 -14.70
C ALA A 13 -8.74 -2.22 -15.28
N ILE A 14 -8.34 -2.16 -16.56
CA ILE A 14 -8.09 -0.89 -17.28
C ILE A 14 -9.39 -0.10 -17.42
N VAL A 15 -10.46 -0.72 -17.95
CA VAL A 15 -11.76 -0.04 -18.16
C VAL A 15 -12.32 0.49 -16.84
N GLU A 16 -12.27 -0.31 -15.77
CA GLU A 16 -12.71 0.12 -14.45
C GLU A 16 -11.86 1.29 -13.93
N ALA A 17 -10.54 1.22 -14.10
CA ALA A 17 -9.62 2.27 -13.65
C ALA A 17 -9.81 3.59 -14.41
N GLU A 18 -10.03 3.54 -15.72
CA GLU A 18 -10.31 4.73 -16.55
C GLU A 18 -11.55 5.48 -16.06
N SER A 19 -12.59 4.76 -15.63
CA SER A 19 -13.83 5.36 -15.12
C SER A 19 -13.63 6.22 -13.86
N GLN A 20 -12.55 6.01 -13.11
CA GLN A 20 -12.28 6.71 -11.85
C GLN A 20 -11.38 7.95 -12.02
N LEU A 21 -10.76 8.14 -13.19
CA LEU A 21 -9.82 9.24 -13.45
C LEU A 21 -10.43 10.65 -13.33
N GLY A 22 -11.76 10.78 -13.39
CA GLY A 22 -12.45 12.06 -13.26
C GLY A 22 -12.59 12.57 -11.82
N LYS A 23 -12.36 11.72 -10.81
CA LYS A 23 -12.49 12.09 -9.40
C LYS A 23 -11.13 12.57 -8.86
N ARG A 24 -11.09 13.80 -8.32
CA ARG A 24 -9.84 14.44 -7.85
C ARG A 24 -9.02 13.56 -6.89
N ASP A 25 -9.68 12.93 -5.93
CA ASP A 25 -9.00 12.11 -4.92
C ASP A 25 -8.55 10.74 -5.44
N MET A 26 -8.96 10.39 -6.66
CA MET A 26 -8.69 9.10 -7.31
C MET A 26 -7.82 9.24 -8.57
N ALA A 27 -7.63 10.46 -9.09
CA ALA A 27 -6.90 10.70 -10.33
C ALA A 27 -5.46 10.14 -10.28
N LEU A 28 -4.69 10.46 -9.24
CA LEU A 28 -3.31 9.99 -9.07
C LEU A 28 -3.19 8.46 -8.89
N PRO A 29 -3.92 7.80 -7.95
CA PRO A 29 -3.80 6.36 -7.77
C PRO A 29 -4.24 5.58 -9.01
N PHE A 30 -5.32 6.01 -9.68
CA PHE A 30 -5.77 5.32 -10.89
C PHE A 30 -4.92 5.62 -12.12
N ALA A 31 -4.35 6.83 -12.27
CA ALA A 31 -3.35 7.08 -13.31
C ALA A 31 -2.12 6.19 -13.12
N SER A 32 -1.66 6.04 -11.87
CA SER A 32 -0.55 5.13 -11.52
C SER A 32 -0.90 3.67 -11.81
N ALA A 33 -2.13 3.26 -11.50
CA ALA A 33 -2.62 1.91 -11.78
C ALA A 33 -2.73 1.62 -13.28
N LEU A 34 -3.19 2.59 -14.08
CA LEU A 34 -3.28 2.43 -15.52
C LEU A 34 -1.89 2.30 -16.16
N VAL A 35 -0.90 3.10 -15.74
CA VAL A 35 0.50 2.89 -16.20
C VAL A 35 0.93 1.45 -15.94
N PHE A 36 0.66 0.94 -14.73
CA PHE A 36 0.99 -0.43 -14.36
C PHE A 36 0.22 -1.44 -15.24
N PHE A 37 -1.10 -1.36 -15.36
CA PHE A 37 -1.89 -2.32 -16.11
C PHE A 37 -1.55 -2.35 -17.60
N HIS A 38 -1.38 -1.19 -18.23
CA HIS A 38 -0.96 -1.13 -19.64
C HIS A 38 0.42 -1.76 -19.85
N SER A 39 1.33 -1.64 -18.89
CA SER A 39 2.64 -2.29 -18.94
C SER A 39 2.58 -3.82 -18.82
N LYS A 40 1.49 -4.38 -18.26
CA LYS A 40 1.27 -5.82 -18.11
C LYS A 40 0.46 -6.46 -19.25
N CYS A 41 -0.05 -5.67 -20.19
CA CYS A 41 -0.71 -6.19 -21.37
C CYS A 41 0.27 -6.93 -22.30
N ALA A 42 -0.21 -7.98 -22.98
CA ALA A 42 0.61 -8.74 -23.94
C ALA A 42 1.16 -7.88 -25.08
N SER A 43 0.38 -6.88 -25.51
CA SER A 43 0.83 -5.81 -26.40
C SER A 43 0.75 -4.50 -25.63
N VAL A 44 1.89 -3.88 -25.35
CA VAL A 44 1.98 -2.63 -24.61
C VAL A 44 1.78 -1.46 -25.56
N ASP A 45 0.75 -0.65 -25.31
CA ASP A 45 0.58 0.64 -25.94
C ASP A 45 1.52 1.66 -25.30
N GLN A 46 2.66 1.91 -25.96
CA GLN A 46 3.70 2.81 -25.47
C GLN A 46 3.24 4.27 -25.41
N GLU A 47 2.31 4.67 -26.27
CA GLU A 47 1.77 6.02 -26.28
C GLU A 47 0.85 6.23 -25.07
N ALA A 48 -0.05 5.27 -24.80
CA ALA A 48 -0.90 5.30 -23.62
C ALA A 48 -0.07 5.32 -22.33
N VAL A 49 0.96 4.46 -22.22
CA VAL A 49 1.86 4.43 -21.05
C VAL A 49 2.57 5.77 -20.85
N ARG A 50 3.08 6.38 -21.94
CA ARG A 50 3.76 7.67 -21.88
C ARG A 50 2.80 8.79 -21.44
N ASN A 51 1.62 8.85 -22.02
CA ASN A 51 0.59 9.86 -21.69
C ASN A 51 0.15 9.74 -20.23
N LEU A 52 -0.10 8.52 -19.75
CA LEU A 52 -0.47 8.26 -18.36
C LEU A 52 0.68 8.56 -17.39
N THR A 53 1.93 8.32 -17.80
CA THR A 53 3.11 8.66 -17.00
C THR A 53 3.24 10.18 -16.81
N MET A 54 3.10 10.95 -17.89
CA MET A 54 3.10 12.42 -17.80
C MET A 54 1.95 12.92 -16.91
N ARG A 55 0.74 12.37 -17.10
CA ARG A 55 -0.41 12.71 -16.24
C ARG A 55 -0.12 12.42 -14.78
N THR A 56 0.45 11.26 -14.47
CA THR A 56 0.80 10.87 -13.09
C THR A 56 1.72 11.91 -12.44
N GLN A 57 2.74 12.40 -13.17
CA GLN A 57 3.63 13.44 -12.68
C GLN A 57 2.90 14.76 -12.41
N THR A 58 2.00 15.16 -13.32
CA THR A 58 1.17 16.38 -13.14
C THR A 58 0.26 16.27 -11.92
N GLU A 59 -0.48 15.15 -11.80
CA GLU A 59 -1.41 14.91 -10.69
C GLU A 59 -0.66 14.85 -9.35
N MET A 60 0.58 14.31 -9.32
CA MET A 60 1.37 14.18 -8.10
C MET A 60 1.59 15.52 -7.38
N HIS A 61 1.78 16.61 -8.13
CA HIS A 61 2.00 17.93 -7.54
C HIS A 61 0.75 18.50 -6.87
N GLY A 62 -0.42 18.33 -7.49
CA GLY A 62 -1.69 18.91 -7.01
C GLY A 62 -2.57 17.97 -6.17
N ALA A 63 -2.23 16.69 -6.10
CA ALA A 63 -3.04 15.68 -5.43
C ALA A 63 -3.12 15.91 -3.91
N PRO A 64 -4.31 15.73 -3.30
CA PRO A 64 -4.45 15.77 -1.85
C PRO A 64 -3.73 14.58 -1.19
N GLU A 65 -3.46 14.69 0.12
CA GLU A 65 -2.79 13.67 0.92
C GLU A 65 -3.41 12.28 0.72
N THR A 66 -4.74 12.16 0.82
CA THR A 66 -5.46 10.89 0.64
C THR A 66 -5.15 10.23 -0.70
N SER A 67 -5.11 11.00 -1.78
CA SER A 67 -4.84 10.51 -3.14
C SER A 67 -3.39 10.01 -3.27
N LYS A 68 -2.43 10.74 -2.68
CA LYS A 68 -1.01 10.33 -2.61
C LYS A 68 -0.83 9.06 -1.80
N VAL A 69 -1.47 8.96 -0.64
CA VAL A 69 -1.46 7.76 0.22
C VAL A 69 -2.01 6.55 -0.52
N LEU A 70 -3.15 6.70 -1.21
CA LEU A 70 -3.72 5.62 -2.02
C LEU A 70 -2.79 5.17 -3.14
N ALA A 71 -2.11 6.11 -3.81
CA ALA A 71 -1.15 5.79 -4.86
C ALA A 71 0.07 5.03 -4.31
N VAL A 72 0.62 5.44 -3.16
CA VAL A 72 1.70 4.72 -2.46
C VAL A 72 1.26 3.30 -2.09
N ARG A 73 0.05 3.13 -1.52
CA ARG A 73 -0.48 1.80 -1.17
C ARG A 73 -0.63 0.92 -2.40
N PHE A 74 -1.19 1.45 -3.49
CA PHE A 74 -1.30 0.71 -4.76
C PHE A 74 0.07 0.27 -5.29
N LEU A 75 1.04 1.18 -5.40
CA LEU A 75 2.37 0.88 -5.91
C LEU A 75 3.08 -0.17 -5.03
N THR A 76 2.89 -0.08 -3.71
CA THR A 76 3.41 -1.08 -2.76
C THR A 76 2.80 -2.46 -3.01
N LEU A 77 1.46 -2.54 -3.19
CA LEU A 77 0.76 -3.79 -3.48
C LEU A 77 1.17 -4.39 -4.84
N ALA A 78 1.41 -3.53 -5.83
CA ALA A 78 1.86 -3.89 -7.18
C ALA A 78 3.34 -4.31 -7.24
N GLY A 79 4.10 -4.11 -6.16
CA GLY A 79 5.53 -4.40 -6.10
C GLY A 79 6.44 -3.32 -6.71
N GLU A 80 5.89 -2.17 -7.09
CA GLU A 80 6.60 -1.02 -7.66
C GLU A 80 7.21 -0.15 -6.52
N LEU A 81 8.08 -0.76 -5.71
CA LEU A 81 8.52 -0.20 -4.42
C LEU A 81 9.36 1.08 -4.54
N ASP A 82 10.17 1.21 -5.60
CA ASP A 82 10.99 2.41 -5.83
C ASP A 82 10.10 3.62 -6.13
N LYS A 83 9.09 3.42 -7.00
CA LYS A 83 8.10 4.45 -7.32
C LYS A 83 7.22 4.78 -6.11
N ALA A 84 6.86 3.79 -5.30
CA ALA A 84 6.15 4.01 -4.04
C ALA A 84 6.97 4.89 -3.07
N ARG A 85 8.29 4.68 -2.99
CA ARG A 85 9.21 5.47 -2.16
C ARG A 85 9.33 6.91 -2.67
N GLU A 86 9.41 7.10 -3.98
CA GLU A 86 9.35 8.42 -4.61
C GLU A 86 8.05 9.15 -4.22
N PHE A 87 6.89 8.51 -4.33
CA PHE A 87 5.61 9.16 -4.00
C PHE A 87 5.49 9.46 -2.51
N LEU A 88 6.01 8.56 -1.66
CA LEU A 88 6.02 8.76 -0.22
C LEU A 88 6.93 9.92 0.20
N SER A 89 7.97 10.26 -0.56
CA SER A 89 8.83 11.43 -0.29
C SER A 89 8.06 12.75 -0.33
N ALA A 90 7.02 12.84 -1.16
CA ALA A 90 6.16 14.02 -1.20
C ALA A 90 5.22 14.15 0.02
N LEU A 91 5.24 13.15 0.91
CA LEU A 91 4.53 13.09 2.19
C LEU A 91 5.52 13.13 3.37
N GLU A 92 6.78 13.54 3.13
CA GLU A 92 7.76 13.73 4.19
C GLU A 92 7.33 14.84 5.16
N GLY A 93 7.54 14.63 6.45
CA GLY A 93 7.07 15.54 7.51
C GLY A 93 5.57 15.43 7.86
N VAL A 94 4.76 14.73 7.05
CA VAL A 94 3.35 14.47 7.38
C VAL A 94 3.26 13.32 8.37
N ASN A 95 2.63 13.59 9.52
CA ASN A 95 2.38 12.60 10.57
C ASN A 95 0.87 12.38 10.74
N SER A 96 0.30 11.60 9.82
CA SER A 96 -1.10 11.16 9.88
C SER A 96 -1.16 9.63 9.90
N ALA A 97 -2.25 9.08 10.45
CA ALA A 97 -2.42 7.62 10.49
C ALA A 97 -2.36 6.97 9.08
N PRO A 98 -3.02 7.49 8.03
CA PRO A 98 -2.92 6.92 6.68
C PRO A 98 -1.49 6.93 6.10
N VAL A 99 -0.74 8.01 6.33
CA VAL A 99 0.65 8.13 5.86
C VAL A 99 1.56 7.13 6.60
N ASN A 100 1.40 7.01 7.91
CA ASN A 100 2.18 6.08 8.72
C ASN A 100 1.89 4.62 8.35
N VAL A 101 0.63 4.27 8.09
CA VAL A 101 0.29 2.91 7.61
C VAL A 101 0.89 2.64 6.24
N ALA A 102 0.80 3.57 5.29
CA ALA A 102 1.40 3.41 3.97
C ALA A 102 2.94 3.25 4.05
N ARG A 103 3.60 4.02 4.91
CA ARG A 103 5.04 3.91 5.18
C ARG A 103 5.40 2.56 5.79
N GLY A 104 4.62 2.09 6.76
CA GLY A 104 4.79 0.78 7.38
C GLY A 104 4.71 -0.36 6.37
N TRP A 105 3.70 -0.35 5.50
CA TRP A 105 3.55 -1.36 4.46
C TRP A 105 4.65 -1.30 3.40
N LEU A 106 5.07 -0.11 2.97
CA LEU A 106 6.15 0.04 1.99
C LEU A 106 7.45 -0.56 2.53
N GLU A 107 7.84 -0.19 3.75
CA GLU A 107 9.04 -0.71 4.38
C GLU A 107 8.93 -2.23 4.60
N PHE A 108 7.80 -2.71 5.14
CA PHE A 108 7.59 -4.15 5.32
C PHE A 108 7.78 -4.95 4.02
N ASN A 109 7.22 -4.46 2.89
CA ASN A 109 7.35 -5.14 1.61
C ASN A 109 8.77 -5.03 1.02
N ALA A 110 9.43 -3.87 1.16
CA ALA A 110 10.81 -3.68 0.72
C ALA A 110 11.79 -4.58 1.48
N GLY A 111 11.60 -4.73 2.78
CA GLY A 111 12.43 -5.56 3.64
C GLY A 111 11.96 -7.00 3.79
N LYS A 112 10.94 -7.47 3.05
CA LYS A 112 10.37 -8.82 3.21
C LYS A 112 11.41 -9.94 3.11
N LYS A 113 12.42 -9.78 2.24
CA LYS A 113 13.57 -10.72 2.12
C LYS A 113 14.50 -10.67 3.34
N ALA A 114 14.73 -9.48 3.91
CA ALA A 114 15.53 -9.31 5.11
C ALA A 114 14.81 -9.80 6.38
N ALA A 115 13.48 -9.64 6.44
CA ALA A 115 12.63 -10.20 7.49
C ALA A 115 12.64 -11.74 7.47
N ALA A 116 12.60 -12.35 6.27
CA ALA A 116 12.64 -13.81 6.11
C ALA A 116 13.96 -14.45 6.56
N ALA A 117 15.08 -13.72 6.45
CA ALA A 117 16.41 -14.19 6.86
C ALA A 117 16.55 -14.39 8.39
N GLY A 118 15.66 -13.80 9.19
CA GLY A 118 15.65 -13.94 10.65
C GLY A 118 16.84 -13.28 11.35
N GLY A 119 16.96 -13.52 12.65
CA GLY A 119 18.05 -12.98 13.48
C GLY A 119 17.83 -11.55 13.96
N LYS A 120 18.82 -11.02 14.69
CA LYS A 120 18.72 -9.72 15.40
C LYS A 120 18.46 -8.55 14.43
N ALA A 121 19.16 -8.52 13.29
CA ALA A 121 19.00 -7.45 12.30
C ALA A 121 17.62 -7.46 11.63
N GLY A 122 17.09 -8.66 11.32
CA GLY A 122 15.73 -8.82 10.80
C GLY A 122 14.68 -8.36 11.81
N ASN A 123 14.84 -8.71 13.08
CA ASN A 123 13.93 -8.26 14.14
C ASN A 123 13.96 -6.75 14.34
N THR A 124 15.13 -6.11 14.36
CA THR A 124 15.24 -4.65 14.46
C THR A 124 14.59 -3.94 13.27
N TYR A 125 14.70 -4.50 12.06
CA TYR A 125 13.99 -3.97 10.90
C TYR A 125 12.47 -4.08 11.04
N LEU A 126 12.01 -5.24 11.51
CA LEU A 126 10.60 -5.49 11.78
C LEU A 126 10.05 -4.60 12.90
N ASP A 127 10.83 -4.29 13.94
CA ASP A 127 10.49 -3.31 14.97
C ASP A 127 10.30 -1.90 14.39
N LYS A 128 11.17 -1.49 13.45
CA LYS A 128 11.01 -0.22 12.73
C LYS A 128 9.69 -0.19 11.96
N CYS A 129 9.32 -1.30 11.30
CA CYS A 129 8.04 -1.41 10.59
C CYS A 129 6.85 -1.33 11.57
N ALA A 130 6.93 -2.01 12.72
CA ALA A 130 5.92 -1.94 13.78
C ALA A 130 5.69 -0.50 14.26
N GLY A 131 6.77 0.26 14.46
CA GLY A 131 6.70 1.64 14.94
C GLY A 131 5.84 2.55 14.05
N PHE A 132 5.83 2.33 12.73
CA PHE A 132 4.93 3.06 11.83
C PHE A 132 3.46 2.67 12.04
N PHE A 133 3.17 1.39 12.21
CA PHE A 133 1.80 0.94 12.49
C PHE A 133 1.32 1.38 13.88
N ASP A 134 2.19 1.39 14.89
CA ASP A 134 1.89 1.89 16.24
C ASP A 134 1.57 3.39 16.22
N ALA A 135 2.35 4.19 15.47
CA ALA A 135 2.08 5.62 15.29
C ALA A 135 0.73 5.90 14.61
N ALA A 136 0.19 4.95 13.86
CA ALA A 136 -1.15 5.05 13.26
C ALA A 136 -2.28 4.61 14.19
N SER A 137 -1.97 3.87 15.26
CA SER A 137 -2.93 3.38 16.26
C SER A 137 -3.10 4.34 17.45
N GLY A 138 -2.11 5.21 17.72
CA GLY A 138 -1.96 6.00 18.95
C GLY A 138 -2.96 7.12 19.25
N SER A 139 -4.15 7.15 18.66
CA SER A 139 -5.17 8.20 18.89
C SER A 139 -6.39 7.73 19.69
N GLY A 140 -6.29 6.64 20.46
CA GLY A 140 -7.44 6.02 21.16
C GLY A 140 -8.37 5.21 20.24
N ALA A 141 -7.94 5.04 18.99
CA ALA A 141 -8.64 4.32 17.92
C ALA A 141 -7.78 3.14 17.42
N GLU A 142 -7.00 2.50 18.31
CA GLU A 142 -6.14 1.35 17.97
C GLU A 142 -6.93 0.25 17.24
N LEU A 143 -8.23 0.23 17.50
CA LEU A 143 -9.18 -0.75 17.04
C LEU A 143 -9.90 -0.36 15.73
N ASP A 144 -9.91 0.94 15.37
CA ASP A 144 -10.58 1.42 14.16
C ASP A 144 -9.69 1.26 12.92
N ASN A 145 -8.37 1.32 13.10
CA ASN A 145 -7.43 1.23 12.00
C ASN A 145 -7.04 -0.24 11.72
N LEU A 146 -7.98 -0.96 11.09
CA LEU A 146 -7.81 -2.35 10.66
C LEU A 146 -6.49 -2.59 9.91
N ASP A 147 -6.11 -1.65 9.04
CA ASP A 147 -4.92 -1.77 8.20
C ASP A 147 -3.63 -1.71 9.04
N ALA A 148 -3.60 -0.88 10.08
CA ALA A 148 -2.50 -0.85 11.04
C ALA A 148 -2.41 -2.16 11.86
N LEU A 149 -3.55 -2.70 12.31
CA LEU A 149 -3.60 -3.97 13.04
C LEU A 149 -3.09 -5.14 12.19
N MET A 150 -3.48 -5.19 10.92
CA MET A 150 -3.00 -6.17 9.97
C MET A 150 -1.49 -6.04 9.73
N GLY A 151 -0.97 -4.81 9.64
CA GLY A 151 0.45 -4.54 9.57
C GLY A 151 1.23 -5.10 10.77
N LYS A 152 0.73 -4.87 11.99
CA LYS A 152 1.33 -5.43 13.22
C LYS A 152 1.31 -6.96 13.21
N ALA A 153 0.20 -7.58 12.82
CA ALA A 153 0.10 -9.03 12.71
C ALA A 153 1.15 -9.59 11.73
N LYS A 154 1.34 -8.96 10.58
CA LYS A 154 2.38 -9.35 9.60
C LYS A 154 3.80 -9.15 10.11
N VAL A 155 4.05 -8.12 10.89
CA VAL A 155 5.34 -7.92 11.55
C VAL A 155 5.61 -9.03 12.57
N LEU A 156 4.64 -9.39 13.40
CA LEU A 156 4.74 -10.49 14.38
C LEU A 156 4.94 -11.84 13.69
N GLU A 157 4.26 -12.07 12.56
CA GLU A 157 4.45 -13.23 11.69
C GLU A 157 5.91 -13.30 11.20
N GLY A 158 6.45 -12.19 10.69
CA GLY A 158 7.85 -12.08 10.26
C GLY A 158 8.86 -12.37 11.37
N LYS A 159 8.53 -12.00 12.62
CA LYS A 159 9.33 -12.31 13.82
C LYS A 159 9.17 -13.76 14.31
N ARG A 160 8.31 -14.56 13.66
CA ARG A 160 7.94 -15.93 14.09
C ARG A 160 7.26 -15.96 15.46
N GLN A 161 6.61 -14.86 15.86
CA GLN A 161 5.84 -14.75 17.09
C GLN A 161 4.39 -15.17 16.84
N TRP A 162 4.20 -16.44 16.47
CA TRP A 162 2.92 -16.95 15.96
C TRP A 162 1.74 -16.75 16.92
N ALA A 163 1.94 -16.97 18.22
CA ALA A 163 0.89 -16.79 19.22
C ALA A 163 0.40 -15.33 19.30
N GLN A 164 1.32 -14.36 19.22
CA GLN A 164 0.98 -12.94 19.27
C GLN A 164 0.33 -12.48 17.96
N ALA A 165 0.82 -12.98 16.82
CA ALA A 165 0.20 -12.72 15.52
C ALA A 165 -1.26 -13.23 15.49
N LEU A 166 -1.52 -14.41 16.05
CA LEU A 166 -2.85 -15.00 16.12
C LEU A 166 -3.78 -14.21 17.05
N ASP A 167 -3.29 -13.73 18.19
CA ASP A 167 -4.05 -12.82 19.07
C ASP A 167 -4.41 -11.50 18.35
N ALA A 168 -3.47 -10.93 17.59
CA ALA A 168 -3.74 -9.72 16.80
C ALA A 168 -4.82 -9.96 15.73
N LEU A 169 -4.77 -11.09 15.02
CA LEU A 169 -5.78 -11.46 14.02
C LEU A 169 -7.14 -11.72 14.66
N ASN A 170 -7.19 -12.38 15.81
CA ASN A 170 -8.43 -12.60 16.55
C ASN A 170 -9.09 -11.26 16.94
N LYS A 171 -8.30 -10.28 17.37
CA LYS A 171 -8.80 -8.93 17.63
C LYS A 171 -9.41 -8.32 16.38
N VAL A 172 -8.74 -8.42 15.23
CA VAL A 172 -9.30 -7.93 13.95
C VAL A 172 -10.63 -8.59 13.62
N ILE A 173 -10.74 -9.92 13.71
CA ILE A 173 -11.97 -10.66 13.39
C ILE A 173 -13.12 -10.28 14.32
N VAL A 174 -12.86 -10.21 15.62
CA VAL A 174 -13.88 -9.87 16.63
C VAL A 174 -14.40 -8.44 16.43
N MET A 175 -13.52 -7.53 16.03
CA MET A 175 -13.85 -6.12 15.90
C MET A 175 -14.39 -5.74 14.52
N HIS A 176 -13.99 -6.47 13.49
CA HIS A 176 -14.37 -6.24 12.11
C HIS A 176 -14.96 -7.53 11.55
N SER A 177 -16.17 -7.88 11.98
CA SER A 177 -16.86 -9.13 11.63
C SER A 177 -17.09 -9.34 10.13
N TRP A 178 -17.06 -8.25 9.34
CA TRP A 178 -17.17 -8.27 7.88
C TRP A 178 -15.83 -8.56 7.17
N PHE A 179 -14.72 -8.48 7.89
CA PHE A 179 -13.38 -8.63 7.34
C PHE A 179 -12.88 -10.07 7.50
N LEU A 180 -12.40 -10.64 6.39
CA LEU A 180 -11.72 -11.94 6.37
C LEU A 180 -10.23 -11.70 6.09
N PRO A 181 -9.33 -11.92 7.07
CA PRO A 181 -7.88 -11.69 6.93
C PRO A 181 -7.17 -12.57 5.90
#